data_AF-A0A9Q0EP20-F1
#
_entry.id   AF-A0A9Q0EP20-F1
#
_cell.length_a   1.000
_cell.length_b   1.000
_cell.length_c   1.000
_cell.angle_alpha   90.00
_cell.angle_beta   90.00
_cell.angle_gamma   90.00
#
_symmetry.space_group_name_H-M   'P 1'
#
loop_
_entity.id
_entity.type
_entity.pdbx_description
1 polymer ?
#
loop_
_entity_poly.entity_id
_entity_poly.type
_entity_poly.pdbx_seq_one_letter_code
_entity_poly.pdbx_strand_id
1 'polypeptide(L)'
;MTGYNSYITGYNSYITGYNSYITGYNSYMTGYNTYMTGYNSYITGYNIHIKGYNIYMTGYNSYMTGYNTYITGYNIYITGYDT
;
A
#
# COMPACT_ATOMS: atom_id res chain seq x y z
N MET A 1 -12.09 -1.24 -7.88
CA MET A 1 -11.94 -0.53 -9.17
C MET A 1 -10.75 -1.09 -9.91
N THR A 2 -10.87 -1.30 -11.22
CA THR A 2 -9.76 -1.71 -12.08
C THR A 2 -9.45 -0.61 -13.08
N GLY A 3 -8.18 -0.23 -13.24
CA GLY A 3 -7.85 0.84 -14.20
C GLY A 3 -6.37 1.13 -14.35
N TYR A 4 -6.03 1.90 -15.38
CA TYR A 4 -4.67 2.35 -15.60
C TYR A 4 -4.26 3.43 -14.60
N ASN A 5 -5.13 4.41 -14.37
CA ASN A 5 -5.01 5.44 -13.34
C ASN A 5 -6.24 5.37 -12.44
N SER A 6 -6.06 5.25 -11.14
CA SER A 6 -7.17 5.05 -10.21
C SER A 6 -6.92 5.78 -8.91
N TYR A 7 -7.93 6.52 -8.45
CA TYR A 7 -7.91 7.27 -7.18
C TYR A 7 -9.16 6.92 -6.39
N ILE A 8 -9.02 6.47 -5.14
CA ILE A 8 -10.14 6.25 -4.22
C ILE A 8 -9.84 6.89 -2.87
N THR A 9 -10.87 7.50 -2.27
CA THR A 9 -10.87 7.86 -0.86
C THR A 9 -12.10 7.26 -0.20
N GLY A 10 -11.95 6.57 0.93
CA GLY A 10 -13.10 5.94 1.58
C GLY A 10 -12.76 5.06 2.77
N TYR A 11 -13.79 4.59 3.47
CA TYR A 11 -13.61 3.72 4.63
C TYR A 11 -13.12 2.32 4.23
N ASN A 12 -13.73 1.73 3.19
CA ASN A 12 -13.32 0.44 2.61
C ASN A 12 -13.03 0.64 1.12
N SER A 13 -11.79 0.39 0.70
CA SER A 13 -11.35 0.64 -0.67
C SER A 13 -10.64 -0.57 -1.26
N TYR A 14 -10.92 -0.87 -2.53
CA TYR A 14 -10.27 -1.93 -3.29
C TYR A 14 -9.87 -1.43 -4.69
N ILE A 15 -8.58 -1.48 -5.03
CA ILE A 15 -8.08 -1.14 -6.37
C ILE A 15 -7.14 -2.22 -6.90
N THR A 16 -7.28 -2.51 -8.19
CA THR A 16 -6.26 -3.21 -8.98
C THR A 16 -5.87 -2.33 -10.16
N GLY A 17 -4.60 -1.97 -10.34
CA GLY A 17 -4.24 -1.04 -11.41
C GLY A 17 -2.76 -0.76 -11.61
N TYR A 18 -2.42 -0.07 -12.70
CA TYR A 18 -1.03 0.25 -13.02
C TYR A 18 -0.51 1.43 -12.19
N ASN A 19 -1.25 2.54 -12.12
CA ASN A 19 -0.99 3.68 -11.24
C ASN A 19 -2.19 3.89 -10.32
N SER A 20 -2.03 3.55 -9.04
CA SER A 20 -3.15 3.55 -8.08
C SER A 20 -2.83 4.39 -6.86
N TYR A 21 -3.82 5.16 -6.41
CA TYR A 21 -3.76 5.93 -5.17
C TYR A 21 -4.98 5.63 -4.30
N ILE A 22 -4.75 5.27 -3.03
CA ILE A 22 -5.81 5.07 -2.04
C ILE A 22 -5.51 5.86 -0.77
N THR A 23 -6.53 6.58 -0.29
CA THR A 23 -6.57 7.07 1.09
C THR A 23 -7.77 6.46 1.81
N GLY A 24 -7.55 5.72 2.90
CA GLY A 24 -8.67 5.07 3.55
C GLY A 24 -8.39 4.36 4.86
N TYR A 25 -9.45 3.92 5.54
CA TYR A 25 -9.32 3.23 6.82
C TYR A 25 -8.94 1.76 6.63
N ASN A 26 -9.67 1.02 5.80
CA ASN A 26 -9.35 -0.34 5.36
C ASN A 26 -9.16 -0.38 3.85
N SER A 27 -7.96 -0.70 3.40
CA SER A 27 -7.63 -0.59 1.99
C SER A 27 -6.89 -1.81 1.46
N TYR A 28 -7.28 -2.25 0.28
CA TYR A 28 -6.67 -3.35 -0.45
C TYR A 28 -6.24 -2.84 -1.83
N MET A 29 -4.98 -3.08 -2.18
CA MET A 29 -4.43 -2.61 -3.45
C MET A 29 -3.50 -3.61 -4.08
N THR A 30 -3.67 -3.84 -5.38
CA THR A 30 -2.75 -4.63 -6.19
C THR A 30 -2.32 -3.83 -7.41
N GLY A 31 -1.02 -3.69 -7.68
CA GLY A 31 -0.61 -2.87 -8.82
C GLY A 31 0.88 -2.71 -9.06
N TYR A 32 1.22 -1.98 -10.13
CA TYR A 32 2.62 -1.76 -10.50
C TYR A 32 3.22 -0.56 -9.75
N ASN A 33 2.65 0.64 -9.91
CA ASN A 33 2.99 1.86 -9.19
C ASN A 33 1.85 2.22 -8.25
N THR A 34 2.09 2.12 -6.97
CA THR A 34 1.00 2.21 -6.00
C THR A 34 1.34 3.09 -4.82
N TYR A 35 0.38 3.93 -4.43
CA TYR A 35 0.50 4.88 -3.34
C TYR A 35 -0.67 4.69 -2.39
N MET A 36 -0.41 4.51 -1.10
CA MET A 36 -1.45 4.34 -0.11
C MET A 36 -1.18 5.11 1.17
N THR A 37 -2.23 5.75 1.69
CA THR A 37 -2.26 6.25 3.06
C THR A 37 -3.44 5.63 3.78
N GLY A 38 -3.22 4.92 4.89
CA GLY A 38 -4.34 4.30 5.58
C GLY A 38 -4.05 3.69 6.93
N TYR A 39 -5.10 3.29 7.64
CA TYR A 39 -4.98 2.69 8.96
C TYR A 39 -4.66 1.20 8.86
N ASN A 40 -5.50 0.43 8.18
CA ASN A 40 -5.33 -0.98 7.85
C ASN A 40 -5.15 -1.16 6.34
N SER A 41 -3.99 -1.64 5.93
CA SER A 41 -3.57 -1.63 4.53
C SER A 41 -3.02 -2.97 4.10
N TYR A 42 -3.52 -3.48 2.98
CA TYR A 42 -3.02 -4.70 2.32
C TYR A 42 -2.59 -4.35 0.90
N ILE A 43 -1.32 -4.53 0.59
CA ILE A 43 -0.76 -4.16 -0.71
C ILE A 43 0.04 -5.30 -1.33
N THR A 44 -0.14 -5.48 -2.64
CA THR A 44 0.76 -6.30 -3.47
C THR A 44 1.21 -5.51 -4.71
N GLY A 45 2.52 -5.38 -4.96
CA GLY A 45 2.98 -4.59 -6.11
C GLY A 45 4.49 -4.47 -6.36
N TYR A 46 4.87 -3.69 -7.37
CA TYR A 46 6.26 -3.59 -7.84
C TYR A 46 6.99 -2.28 -7.48
N ASN A 47 6.27 -1.17 -7.33
CA ASN A 47 6.77 0.11 -6.86
C ASN A 47 5.73 0.66 -5.88
N ILE A 48 5.98 0.48 -4.59
CA ILE A 48 4.99 0.74 -3.54
C ILE A 48 5.48 1.90 -2.68
N HIS A 49 4.59 2.87 -2.43
CA HIS A 49 4.77 3.86 -1.39
C HIS A 49 3.58 3.81 -0.43
N ILE A 50 3.83 3.52 0.84
CA ILE A 50 2.76 3.40 1.83
C ILE A 50 3.06 4.13 3.13
N LYS A 51 2.03 4.79 3.66
CA LYS A 51 2.01 5.36 5.00
C LYS A 51 0.83 4.81 5.81
N GLY A 52 1.06 4.30 7.02
CA GLY A 52 -0.04 3.73 7.81
C GLY A 52 0.29 3.12 9.18
N TYR A 53 -0.69 2.48 9.81
CA TYR A 53 -0.57 1.96 11.18
C TYR A 53 -0.62 0.43 11.29
N ASN A 54 -1.27 -0.29 10.38
CA ASN A 54 -1.29 -1.74 10.31
C ASN A 54 -1.14 -2.13 8.84
N ILE A 55 0.07 -2.55 8.45
CA ILE A 55 0.41 -2.69 7.04
C ILE A 55 0.84 -4.14 6.75
N TYR A 56 0.18 -4.76 5.78
CA TYR A 56 0.61 -6.01 5.17
C TYR A 56 1.02 -5.74 3.73
N MET A 57 2.28 -5.97 3.41
CA MET A 57 2.81 -5.69 2.08
C MET A 57 3.58 -6.87 1.52
N THR A 58 3.32 -7.17 0.24
CA THR A 58 4.17 -8.04 -0.58
C THR A 58 4.63 -7.26 -1.80
N GLY A 59 5.93 -7.10 -2.04
CA GLY A 59 6.33 -6.36 -3.23
C GLY A 59 7.80 -6.25 -3.56
N TYR A 60 8.05 -5.51 -4.64
CA TYR A 60 9.38 -5.09 -5.07
C TYR A 60 9.49 -3.56 -4.87
N ASN A 61 10.70 -3.01 -4.82
CA ASN A 61 11.01 -1.57 -4.74
C ASN A 61 9.99 -0.76 -3.92
N SER A 62 10.03 -0.94 -2.62
CA SER A 62 9.00 -0.41 -1.72
C SER A 62 9.58 0.58 -0.72
N TYR A 63 8.89 1.70 -0.54
CA TYR A 63 9.13 2.65 0.55
C TYR A 63 7.92 2.65 1.47
N MET A 64 8.16 2.52 2.76
CA MET A 64 7.09 2.55 3.75
C MET A 64 7.45 3.43 4.96
N THR A 65 6.41 4.10 5.47
CA THR A 65 6.41 4.69 6.81
C THR A 65 5.23 4.18 7.62
N GLY A 66 5.47 3.52 8.76
CA GLY A 66 4.33 3.07 9.56
C GLY A 66 4.63 2.42 10.90
N TYR A 67 3.56 1.95 11.52
CA TYR A 67 3.57 1.11 12.71
C TYR A 67 3.03 -0.28 12.35
N ASN A 68 3.34 -1.30 13.15
CA ASN A 68 2.83 -2.68 13.04
C ASN A 68 2.77 -3.20 11.60
N THR A 69 3.94 -3.53 11.05
CA THR A 69 4.06 -3.89 9.65
C THR A 69 4.54 -5.32 9.47
N TYR A 70 3.96 -5.98 8.47
CA TYR A 70 4.40 -7.29 8.01
C TYR A 70 4.72 -7.19 6.53
N ILE A 71 5.98 -7.43 6.20
CA ILE A 71 6.49 -7.20 4.86
C ILE A 71 7.24 -8.42 4.33
N THR A 72 6.95 -8.75 3.08
CA THR A 72 7.74 -9.69 2.28
C THR A 72 8.11 -9.06 0.94
N GLY A 73 9.31 -9.31 0.44
CA GLY A 73 9.73 -8.76 -0.85
C GLY A 73 11.22 -8.42 -0.99
N TYR A 74 11.53 -7.62 -2.00
CA TYR A 74 12.90 -7.18 -2.31
C TYR A 74 12.99 -5.66 -2.46
N ASN A 75 14.16 -5.10 -2.16
CA ASN A 75 14.44 -3.66 -2.20
C ASN A 75 13.42 -2.83 -1.40
N ILE A 76 13.39 -3.06 -0.09
CA ILE A 76 12.42 -2.47 0.81
C ILE A 76 13.12 -1.52 1.75
N TYR A 77 12.62 -0.29 1.82
CA TYR A 77 13.02 0.70 2.79
C TYR A 77 11.84 0.99 3.73
N ILE A 78 12.09 0.86 5.03
CA ILE A 78 11.07 0.99 6.07
C ILE A 78 11.52 2.06 7.07
N THR A 79 10.58 2.90 7.46
CA THR A 79 10.74 3.87 8.55
C THR A 79 9.56 3.75 9.51
N GLY A 80 9.84 3.78 10.81
CA GLY A 80 8.82 3.66 11.85
C GLY A 80 9.10 2.54 12.83
N TYR A 81 8.07 2.09 13.54
CA TYR A 81 8.19 1.05 14.57
C TYR A 81 7.49 -0.21 14.10
N ASP A 82 8.29 -1.19 13.71
CA ASP A 82 7.82 -2.55 13.46
C ASP A 82 7.77 -3.31 14.79
N THR A 83 6.68 -4.05 15.00
CA THR A 83 6.57 -5.05 16.07
C THR A 83 6.57 -6.44 15.48
#